data_AF-A0A670YB82-F1
#
_entry.id   AF-A0A670YB82-F1
#
_cell.length_a   1.000
_cell.length_b   1.000
_cell.length_c   1.000
_cell.angle_alpha   90.00
_cell.angle_beta   90.00
_cell.angle_gamma   90.00
#
_symmetry.space_group_name_H-M   'P 1'
#
loop_
_entity.id
_entity.type
_entity.pdbx_description
1 polymer ?
#
loop_
_entity_poly.entity_id
_entity_poly.type
_entity_poly.pdbx_seq_one_letter_code
_entity_poly.pdbx_strand_id
1 'polypeptide(L)'
;MDLNQLQRLVEQQQQQINQLLQSNVTLQNQVTQLLNYVSSLPSLAAVPPAPPVRKSPVSMPEKFSGQTDMFPEFLGQCQLFMSLRPENFPNDRAKTGFILSLLSGQAANWATPLLVQDSPLLNDFQGFLQQMRTKDYGPAMLCILVLSEEIILLGWG
;
A
#
# COMPACT_ATOMS: atom_id res chain seq x y z
N MET A 1 45.78 11.64 -49.67
CA MET A 1 45.80 10.95 -48.36
C MET A 1 46.98 10.00 -48.41
N ASP A 2 48.07 10.31 -47.70
CA ASP A 2 49.34 9.59 -47.79
C ASP A 2 49.38 8.31 -46.95
N LEU A 3 50.22 7.35 -47.34
CA LEU A 3 50.35 6.05 -46.69
C LEU A 3 50.57 6.15 -45.17
N ASN A 4 51.34 7.15 -44.72
CA ASN A 4 51.55 7.44 -43.30
C ASN A 4 50.26 7.84 -42.56
N GLN A 5 49.36 8.59 -43.21
CA GLN A 5 48.08 8.98 -42.62
C GLN A 5 47.13 7.76 -42.51
N LEU A 6 47.13 6.90 -43.52
CA LEU A 6 46.35 5.65 -43.50
C LEU A 6 46.83 4.70 -42.40
N GLN A 7 48.14 4.60 -42.22
CA GLN A 7 48.76 3.75 -41.19
C GLN A 7 48.39 4.22 -39.77
N ARG A 8 48.44 5.54 -39.53
CA ARG A 8 48.00 6.15 -38.27
C ARG A 8 46.52 5.91 -37.98
N LEU A 9 45.67 5.96 -39.00
CA LEU A 9 44.24 5.72 -38.84
C LEU A 9 43.95 4.26 -38.45
N VAL A 10 44.66 3.30 -39.07
CA VAL A 10 44.57 1.88 -38.72
C VAL A 10 45.06 1.64 -37.29
N GLU A 11 46.18 2.25 -36.89
CA GLU A 11 46.69 2.16 -35.51
C GLU A 11 45.69 2.74 -34.50
N GLN A 12 45.11 3.91 -34.79
CA GLN A 12 44.10 4.52 -33.94
C GLN A 12 42.85 3.64 -33.82
N GLN A 13 42.38 3.09 -34.94
CA GLN A 13 41.21 2.21 -34.95
C GLN A 13 41.49 0.92 -34.15
N GLN A 14 42.69 0.36 -34.29
CA GLN A 14 43.13 -0.82 -33.55
C GLN A 14 43.20 -0.55 -32.04
N GLN A 15 43.68 0.63 -31.64
CA GLN A 15 43.67 1.06 -30.24
C GLN A 15 42.25 1.18 -29.70
N GLN A 16 41.34 1.77 -30.47
CA GLN A 16 39.93 1.89 -30.08
C GLN A 16 39.27 0.52 -29.88
N ILE A 17 39.54 -0.44 -30.79
CA ILE A 17 39.03 -1.81 -30.67
C ILE A 17 39.56 -2.47 -29.39
N ASN A 18 40.87 -2.32 -29.10
CA ASN A 18 41.46 -2.87 -27.89
C ASN A 18 40.86 -2.26 -26.61
N GLN A 19 40.61 -0.95 -26.61
CA GLN A 19 39.93 -0.28 -25.50
C GLN A 19 38.50 -0.81 -25.30
N LEU A 20 37.74 -0.97 -26.40
CA LEU A 20 36.38 -1.47 -26.33
C LEU A 20 36.34 -2.93 -25.85
N LEU A 21 37.31 -3.74 -26.26
CA LEU A 21 37.46 -5.12 -25.84
C LEU A 21 37.75 -5.21 -24.34
N GLN A 22 38.67 -4.38 -23.83
CA GLN A 22 38.95 -4.30 -22.40
C GLN A 22 37.73 -3.89 -21.59
N SER A 23 37.00 -2.86 -22.04
CA SER A 23 35.78 -2.43 -21.36
C SER A 23 34.74 -3.54 -21.31
N ASN A 24 34.58 -4.33 -22.38
CA ASN A 24 33.65 -5.45 -22.40
C ASN A 24 34.06 -6.56 -21.41
N VAL A 25 35.36 -6.88 -21.31
CA VAL A 25 35.85 -7.86 -20.33
C VAL A 25 35.58 -7.37 -18.90
N THR A 26 35.84 -6.10 -18.61
CA THR A 26 35.58 -5.52 -17.29
C THR A 26 34.10 -5.54 -16.93
N LEU A 27 33.21 -5.23 -17.88
CA LEU A 27 31.76 -5.31 -17.67
C LEU A 27 31.30 -6.75 -17.43
N GLN A 28 31.79 -7.71 -18.23
CA GLN A 28 31.46 -9.12 -18.05
C GLN A 28 31.88 -9.63 -16.66
N ASN A 29 33.08 -9.28 -16.20
CA ASN A 29 33.54 -9.67 -14.87
C ASN A 29 32.64 -9.11 -13.76
N GLN A 30 32.23 -7.83 -13.87
CA GLN A 30 31.28 -7.23 -12.92
C GLN A 30 29.93 -7.95 -12.91
N VAL A 31 29.39 -8.30 -14.07
CA VAL A 31 28.13 -9.06 -14.17
C VAL A 31 28.27 -10.44 -13.51
N THR A 32 29.38 -11.16 -13.76
CA THR A 32 29.64 -12.45 -13.12
C THR A 32 29.74 -12.32 -11.60
N GLN A 33 30.38 -11.27 -11.09
CA GLN A 33 30.45 -11.02 -9.65
C GLN A 33 29.08 -10.73 -9.04
N LEU A 34 28.25 -9.92 -9.71
CA LEU A 34 26.89 -9.65 -9.27
C LEU A 34 26.02 -10.91 -9.28
N LEU A 35 26.12 -11.76 -10.30
CA LEU A 35 25.39 -13.02 -10.37
C LEU A 35 25.79 -13.99 -9.25
N ASN A 36 27.09 -14.07 -8.94
CA ASN A 36 27.58 -14.86 -7.82
C ASN A 36 27.09 -14.31 -6.48
N TYR A 37 27.11 -12.98 -6.30
CA TYR A 37 26.56 -12.34 -5.11
C TYR A 37 25.06 -12.67 -4.95
N VAL A 38 24.28 -12.48 -6.01
CA VAL A 38 22.83 -12.78 -6.03
C VAL A 38 22.55 -14.26 -5.75
N SER A 39 23.40 -15.17 -6.23
CA SER A 39 23.25 -16.62 -6.00
C SER A 39 23.70 -17.05 -4.59
N SER A 40 24.61 -16.29 -3.97
CA SER A 40 25.11 -16.53 -2.61
C SER A 40 24.27 -15.86 -1.53
N LEU A 41 23.38 -14.92 -1.91
CA LEU A 41 22.36 -14.43 -1.01
C LEU A 41 21.59 -15.67 -0.53
N PRO A 42 21.51 -15.92 0.79
CA PRO A 42 20.64 -16.97 1.28
C PRO A 42 19.26 -16.67 0.71
N SER A 43 18.74 -17.60 -0.09
CA SER A 43 17.31 -17.65 -0.33
C SER A 43 16.69 -17.50 1.04
N LEU A 44 15.85 -16.48 1.23
CA LEU A 44 14.94 -16.45 2.37
C LEU A 44 14.29 -17.82 2.34
N ALA A 45 14.78 -18.67 3.25
CA ALA A 45 14.47 -20.07 3.29
C ALA A 45 12.95 -20.12 3.25
N ALA A 46 12.45 -20.94 2.32
CA ALA A 46 11.05 -21.22 2.10
C ALA A 46 10.25 -20.90 3.36
N VAL A 47 9.55 -19.75 3.33
CA VAL A 47 8.47 -19.54 4.28
C VAL A 47 7.64 -20.82 4.14
N PRO A 48 7.45 -21.61 5.23
CA PRO A 48 6.61 -22.80 5.15
C PRO A 48 5.34 -22.38 4.43
N PRO A 49 4.80 -23.19 3.48
CA PRO A 49 3.67 -22.78 2.67
C PRO A 49 2.68 -22.13 3.60
N ALA A 50 2.51 -20.81 3.45
CA ALA A 50 1.64 -20.06 4.33
C ALA A 50 0.34 -20.87 4.36
N PRO A 51 -0.20 -21.21 5.56
CA PRO A 51 -1.43 -21.97 5.66
C PRO A 51 -2.37 -21.38 4.64
N PRO A 52 -2.97 -22.21 3.76
CA PRO A 52 -3.57 -21.77 2.50
C PRO A 52 -4.24 -20.46 2.80
N VAL A 53 -3.76 -19.37 2.18
CA VAL A 53 -4.37 -18.06 2.35
C VAL A 53 -5.81 -18.34 1.99
N ARG A 54 -6.63 -18.59 3.02
CA ARG A 54 -8.06 -18.65 2.90
C ARG A 54 -8.26 -17.33 2.23
N LYS A 55 -8.77 -17.36 1.00
CA LYS A 55 -9.21 -16.17 0.32
C LYS A 55 -10.14 -15.52 1.33
N SER A 56 -9.61 -14.65 2.18
CA SER A 56 -10.44 -13.84 3.04
C SER A 56 -11.18 -13.05 1.98
N PRO A 57 -12.51 -13.15 1.88
CA PRO A 57 -13.26 -12.47 0.83
C PRO A 57 -13.05 -10.94 0.87
N VAL A 58 -12.36 -10.47 1.90
CA VAL A 58 -12.01 -9.08 2.19
C VAL A 58 -10.86 -8.64 1.29
N SER A 59 -11.20 -8.45 0.02
CA SER A 59 -10.49 -7.51 -0.86
C SER A 59 -10.36 -6.15 -0.16
N MET A 60 -9.40 -5.33 -0.59
CA MET A 60 -9.29 -3.93 -0.16
C MET A 60 -10.68 -3.29 -0.26
N PRO A 61 -11.19 -2.62 0.80
CA PRO A 61 -12.50 -1.97 0.74
C PRO A 61 -12.55 -1.00 -0.43
N GLU A 62 -13.72 -0.89 -1.07
CA GLU A 62 -13.89 0.04 -2.18
C GLU A 62 -13.82 1.49 -1.72
N LYS A 63 -13.46 2.39 -2.64
CA LYS A 63 -13.42 3.83 -2.31
C LYS A 63 -14.84 4.33 -2.07
N PHE A 64 -15.05 4.99 -0.94
CA PHE A 64 -16.33 5.57 -0.56
C PHE A 64 -16.47 6.99 -1.09
N SER A 65 -17.46 7.25 -1.94
CA SER A 65 -17.68 8.58 -2.54
C SER A 65 -18.59 9.51 -1.72
N GLY A 66 -19.24 9.00 -0.67
CA GLY A 66 -20.31 9.70 0.06
C GLY A 66 -21.72 9.17 -0.25
N GLN A 67 -21.85 7.94 -0.77
CA GLN A 67 -23.16 7.35 -1.08
C GLN A 67 -23.78 6.71 0.17
N THR A 68 -24.94 7.20 0.56
CA THR A 68 -25.58 6.80 1.81
C THR A 68 -25.84 5.30 1.93
N ASP A 69 -26.36 4.70 0.88
CA ASP A 69 -26.76 3.28 0.91
C ASP A 69 -25.57 2.32 1.05
N MET A 70 -24.35 2.78 0.72
CA MET A 70 -23.13 1.97 0.71
C MET A 70 -22.28 2.11 1.98
N PHE A 71 -22.60 3.04 2.88
CA PHE A 71 -21.80 3.26 4.08
C PHE A 71 -21.80 2.13 5.11
N PRO A 72 -22.94 1.49 5.46
CA PRO A 72 -22.88 0.34 6.36
C PRO A 72 -22.03 -0.79 5.78
N GLU A 73 -22.11 -0.99 4.45
CA GLU A 73 -21.29 -1.98 3.74
C GLU A 73 -19.80 -1.59 3.75
N PHE A 74 -19.48 -0.34 3.42
CA PHE A 74 -18.13 0.21 3.48
C PHE A 74 -17.51 0.09 4.88
N LEU A 75 -18.25 0.48 5.92
CA LEU A 75 -17.78 0.43 7.29
C LEU A 75 -17.57 -1.02 7.75
N GLY A 76 -18.49 -1.92 7.40
CA GLY A 76 -18.36 -3.35 7.68
C GLY A 76 -17.11 -3.95 7.03
N GLN A 77 -16.84 -3.62 5.76
CA GLN A 77 -15.62 -4.06 5.06
C GLN A 77 -14.35 -3.49 5.72
N CYS A 78 -14.35 -2.20 6.09
CA CYS A 78 -13.22 -1.56 6.76
C CYS A 78 -12.94 -2.20 8.13
N GLN A 79 -13.97 -2.39 8.96
CA GLN A 79 -13.84 -3.01 10.29
C GLN A 79 -13.35 -4.45 10.20
N LEU A 80 -13.85 -5.21 9.24
CA LEU A 80 -13.40 -6.57 9.00
C LEU A 80 -11.93 -6.60 8.52
N PHE A 81 -11.55 -5.70 7.60
CA PHE A 81 -10.17 -5.59 7.13
C PHE A 81 -9.18 -5.23 8.23
N MET A 82 -9.56 -4.31 9.14
CA MET A 82 -8.76 -3.94 10.31
C MET A 82 -8.68 -5.08 11.33
N SER A 83 -9.79 -5.76 11.59
CA SER A 83 -9.84 -6.93 12.50
C SER A 83 -8.97 -8.08 12.02
N LEU A 84 -8.82 -8.25 10.70
CA LEU A 84 -7.95 -9.26 10.11
C LEU A 84 -6.46 -8.89 10.12
N ARG A 85 -6.10 -7.62 10.36
CA ARG A 85 -4.71 -7.13 10.37
C ARG A 85 -4.44 -6.18 11.55
N PRO A 86 -4.61 -6.63 12.80
CA PRO A 86 -4.44 -5.77 13.97
C PRO A 86 -3.03 -5.16 14.07
N GLU A 87 -2.01 -5.85 13.55
CA GLU A 87 -0.62 -5.38 13.51
C GLU A 87 -0.42 -4.09 12.69
N ASN A 88 -1.25 -3.86 11.67
CA ASN A 88 -1.18 -2.66 10.82
C ASN A 88 -1.94 -1.46 11.41
N PHE A 89 -2.76 -1.69 12.45
CA PHE A 89 -3.64 -0.69 13.04
C PHE A 89 -3.44 -0.57 14.57
N PRO A 90 -2.21 -0.25 15.04
CA PRO A 90 -1.88 -0.24 16.47
C PRO A 90 -2.52 0.93 17.25
N ASN A 91 -2.97 1.97 16.57
CA ASN A 91 -3.59 3.14 17.17
C ASN A 91 -4.77 3.66 16.33
N ASP A 92 -5.59 4.49 16.94
CA ASP A 92 -6.78 5.03 16.29
C ASP A 92 -6.44 5.96 15.12
N ARG A 93 -5.28 6.62 15.16
CA ARG A 93 -4.78 7.41 14.02
C ARG A 93 -4.54 6.57 12.77
N ALA A 94 -4.01 5.35 12.92
CA ALA A 94 -3.80 4.43 11.81
C ALA A 94 -5.14 3.94 11.22
N LYS A 95 -6.12 3.64 12.09
CA LYS A 95 -7.48 3.24 11.67
C LYS A 95 -8.19 4.37 10.94
N THR A 96 -8.18 5.58 11.50
CA THR A 96 -8.78 6.77 10.89
C THR A 96 -8.10 7.12 9.58
N GLY A 97 -6.75 7.07 9.54
CA GLY A 97 -5.97 7.30 8.32
C GLY A 97 -6.32 6.33 7.19
N PHE A 98 -6.56 5.05 7.52
CA PHE A 98 -7.00 4.06 6.55
C PHE A 98 -8.38 4.38 5.97
N ILE A 99 -9.37 4.68 6.82
CA ILE A 99 -10.69 5.08 6.32
C ILE A 99 -10.58 6.33 5.46
N LEU A 100 -9.80 7.33 5.87
CA LEU A 100 -9.55 8.56 5.11
C LEU A 100 -8.96 8.27 3.73
N SER A 101 -8.01 7.33 3.63
CA SER A 101 -7.41 6.92 2.35
C SER A 101 -8.41 6.29 1.38
N LEU A 102 -9.51 5.75 1.92
CA LEU A 102 -10.58 5.13 1.16
C LEU A 102 -11.70 6.12 0.81
N LEU A 103 -11.69 7.34 1.36
CA LEU A 103 -12.64 8.36 0.98
C LEU A 103 -12.30 8.95 -0.40
N SER A 104 -13.33 9.27 -1.16
CA SER A 104 -13.25 9.87 -2.48
C SER A 104 -14.41 10.84 -2.70
N GLY A 105 -14.35 11.64 -3.76
CA GLY A 105 -15.45 12.53 -4.13
C GLY A 105 -15.92 13.47 -3.00
N GLN A 106 -17.22 13.45 -2.72
CA GLN A 106 -17.83 14.29 -1.68
C GLN A 106 -17.34 13.92 -0.28
N ALA A 107 -17.09 12.63 -0.03
CA ALA A 107 -16.57 12.17 1.26
C ALA A 107 -15.15 12.69 1.55
N ALA A 108 -14.30 12.73 0.53
CA ALA A 108 -12.95 13.30 0.67
C ALA A 108 -12.99 14.80 0.93
N ASN A 109 -13.93 15.54 0.31
CA ASN A 109 -14.02 17.00 0.45
C ASN A 109 -14.31 17.45 1.89
N TRP A 110 -15.16 16.75 2.63
CA TRP A 110 -15.43 17.10 4.04
C TRP A 110 -14.30 16.64 4.97
N ALA A 111 -13.58 15.58 4.61
CA ALA A 111 -12.50 15.02 5.42
C ALA A 111 -11.17 15.75 5.24
N THR A 112 -10.94 16.34 4.07
CA THR A 112 -9.74 17.14 3.74
C THR A 112 -9.42 18.23 4.78
N PRO A 113 -10.37 19.08 5.22
CA PRO A 113 -10.07 20.09 6.23
C PRO A 113 -9.71 19.50 7.61
N LEU A 114 -10.17 18.29 7.95
CA LEU A 114 -9.79 17.61 9.19
C LEU A 114 -8.34 17.13 9.12
N LEU A 115 -7.89 16.67 7.95
CA LEU A 115 -6.51 16.30 7.66
C LEU A 115 -5.57 17.51 7.70
N VAL A 116 -5.95 18.62 7.04
CA VAL A 116 -5.13 19.84 6.97
C VAL A 116 -4.93 20.48 8.34
N GLN A 117 -5.95 20.42 9.20
CA GLN A 117 -5.91 21.00 10.54
C GLN A 117 -5.35 20.05 11.61
N ASP A 118 -4.92 18.83 11.22
CA ASP A 118 -4.52 17.73 12.13
C ASP A 118 -5.49 17.63 13.33
N SER A 119 -6.79 17.57 13.02
CA SER A 119 -7.83 17.61 14.04
C SER A 119 -7.62 16.50 15.09
N PRO A 120 -7.86 16.76 16.39
CA PRO A 120 -7.77 15.72 17.42
C PRO A 120 -8.70 14.53 17.12
N LEU A 121 -9.76 14.75 16.34
CA LEU A 121 -10.65 13.72 15.83
C LEU A 121 -9.93 12.62 15.03
N LEU A 122 -8.79 12.92 14.40
CA LEU A 122 -8.00 11.92 13.68
C LEU A 122 -7.42 10.85 14.62
N ASN A 123 -7.23 11.20 15.90
CA ASN A 123 -6.74 10.29 16.94
C ASN A 123 -7.87 9.62 17.72
N ASP A 124 -9.13 9.91 17.39
CA ASP A 124 -10.31 9.29 17.99
C ASP A 124 -11.14 8.61 16.89
N PHE A 125 -10.91 7.31 16.73
CA PHE A 125 -11.55 6.52 15.68
C PHE A 125 -13.08 6.50 15.83
N GLN A 126 -13.59 6.42 17.07
CA GLN A 126 -15.02 6.36 17.33
C GLN A 126 -15.68 7.71 17.07
N GLY A 127 -15.09 8.81 17.55
CA GLY A 127 -15.57 10.16 17.26
C GLY A 127 -15.56 10.47 15.77
N PHE A 128 -14.53 10.04 15.05
CA PHE A 128 -14.46 10.19 13.60
C PHE A 128 -15.61 9.47 12.87
N LEU A 129 -15.91 8.22 13.24
CA LEU A 129 -17.03 7.48 12.67
C LEU A 129 -18.40 8.10 12.98
N GLN A 130 -18.56 8.67 14.18
CA GLN A 130 -19.78 9.39 14.54
C GLN A 130 -19.94 10.65 13.68
N GLN A 131 -18.88 11.43 13.53
CA GLN A 131 -18.92 12.64 12.72
C GLN A 131 -19.17 12.33 11.24
N MET A 132 -18.55 11.27 10.71
CA MET A 132 -18.84 10.77 9.36
C MET A 132 -20.32 10.38 9.22
N ARG A 133 -20.88 9.73 10.25
CA ARG A 133 -22.31 9.39 10.29
C ARG A 133 -23.22 10.61 10.32
N THR A 134 -22.91 11.61 11.14
CA THR A 134 -23.74 12.82 11.26
C THR A 134 -23.74 13.65 9.97
N LYS A 135 -22.60 13.70 9.27
CA LYS A 135 -22.43 14.52 8.07
C LYS A 135 -23.09 13.93 6.81
N ASP A 136 -23.29 12.61 6.79
CA ASP A 136 -23.74 11.88 5.60
C ASP A 136 -25.18 11.31 5.80
N TYR A 137 -25.62 10.99 7.04
CA TYR A 137 -26.90 10.28 7.32
C TYR A 137 -27.94 11.03 8.16
N GLY A 138 -27.56 12.12 8.83
CA GLY A 138 -28.43 12.73 9.86
C GLY A 138 -28.73 11.77 11.04
N PRO A 139 -29.55 12.20 12.01
CA PRO A 139 -29.71 11.52 13.31
C PRO A 139 -30.47 10.17 13.26
N ALA A 140 -31.08 9.80 12.13
CA ALA A 140 -31.96 8.62 12.03
C ALA A 140 -31.21 7.28 12.02
N MET A 141 -29.95 7.23 11.58
CA MET A 141 -29.15 5.99 11.49
C MET A 141 -28.37 5.67 12.77
N LEU A 142 -28.50 6.50 13.83
CA LEU A 142 -28.01 6.17 15.18
C LEU A 142 -28.84 5.06 15.84
N CYS A 143 -30.15 4.97 15.54
CA CYS A 143 -31.04 3.99 16.16
C CYS A 143 -30.81 2.56 15.68
N ILE A 144 -30.34 2.33 14.45
CA ILE A 144 -30.26 0.98 13.87
C ILE A 144 -29.05 0.19 14.43
N LEU A 145 -27.95 0.86 14.78
CA LEU A 145 -26.73 0.18 15.24
C LEU A 145 -26.60 0.08 16.76
N VAL A 146 -27.24 0.96 17.54
CA VAL A 146 -27.34 0.76 19.00
C VAL A 146 -28.10 -0.54 19.32
N LEU A 147 -29.03 -0.93 18.44
CA LEU A 147 -29.73 -2.22 18.53
C LEU A 147 -28.87 -3.43 18.10
N SER A 148 -27.74 -3.24 17.40
CA SER A 148 -26.84 -4.33 17.03
C SER A 148 -25.76 -4.62 18.08
N GLU A 149 -25.37 -3.64 18.90
CA GLU A 149 -24.48 -3.90 20.05
C GLU A 149 -25.20 -4.60 21.21
N GLU A 150 -26.52 -4.43 21.37
CA GLU A 150 -27.30 -5.18 22.36
C GLU A 150 -27.60 -6.63 21.96
N ILE A 151 -27.60 -6.97 20.66
CA ILE A 151 -27.85 -8.34 20.19
C ILE A 151 -26.61 -9.23 20.29
N ILE A 152 -25.39 -8.68 20.28
CA ILE A 152 -24.16 -9.48 20.39
C ILE A 152 -23.87 -9.90 21.85
N LEU A 153 -24.46 -9.24 22.85
CA LEU A 153 -24.27 -9.56 24.28
C LEU A 153 -25.30 -10.51 24.90
N LEU A 154 -26.37 -10.88 24.18
CA LEU A 154 -27.41 -11.80 24.70
C LEU A 154 -27.28 -13.25 24.20
N GLY A 155 -26.16 -13.60 23.56
CA GLY A 155 -25.99 -14.89 22.87
C GLY A 155 -25.07 -15.92 23.52
N TRP A 156 -24.61 -15.71 24.75
CA TRP A 156 -23.80 -16.70 25.49
C TRP A 156 -24.26 -16.76 26.95
N GLY A 157 -25.25 -17.62 27.20
CA GLY A 157 -25.68 -18.13 28.50
C GLY A 157 -25.95 -19.60 28.37
#